data_AF-A0AAD4EAV7-F1
#
_entry.id   AF-A0AAD4EAV7-F1
#
_cell.length_a   1.000
_cell.length_b   1.000
_cell.length_c   1.000
_cell.angle_alpha   90.00
_cell.angle_beta   90.00
_cell.angle_gamma   90.00
#
_symmetry.space_group_name_H-M   'P 1'
#
loop_
_entity.id
_entity.type
_entity.pdbx_description
1 polymer ?
#
loop_
_entity_poly.entity_id
_entity_poly.type
_entity_poly.pdbx_seq_one_letter_code
_entity_poly.pdbx_strand_id
1 'polypeptide(L)'
;MCVGGRGIPVKHWGGFYKRAKGVKTTAWDALRVEWGNWKFIAKERQRYPDTASFWHAFSDRNGKRFSYQQILNSIAEQRTSAAAQDANNARTFFGGNLDHPLAQGAFRYAKGSKMYLLSKDDAVVVGSFRQRLGRQG
;
A
#
# COMPACT_ATOMS: atom_id res chain seq x y z
N MET A 1 19.11 -11.68 -0.26
CA MET A 1 19.76 -11.53 -1.59
C MET A 1 21.26 -11.54 -1.35
N CYS A 2 22.00 -12.47 -1.98
CA CYS A 2 23.42 -12.68 -1.72
C CYS A 2 24.18 -12.56 -3.04
N VAL A 3 25.32 -11.87 -3.02
CA VAL A 3 26.32 -11.94 -4.11
C VAL A 3 27.47 -12.77 -3.54
N GLY A 4 27.76 -13.92 -4.16
CA GLY A 4 28.79 -14.85 -3.66
C GLY A 4 28.53 -15.42 -2.26
N GLY A 5 27.26 -15.60 -1.87
CA GLY A 5 26.90 -16.20 -0.58
C GLY A 5 26.97 -15.28 0.65
N ARG A 6 27.28 -13.98 0.48
CA ARG A 6 27.26 -13.00 1.58
C ARG A 6 26.14 -11.98 1.37
N GLY A 7 25.36 -11.71 2.42
CA GLY A 7 24.35 -10.66 2.42
C GLY A 7 25.01 -9.29 2.33
N ILE A 8 24.58 -8.44 1.40
CA ILE A 8 25.16 -7.11 1.21
C ILE A 8 24.66 -6.19 2.33
N PRO A 9 25.54 -5.65 3.19
CA PRO A 9 25.15 -4.69 4.22
C PRO A 9 24.53 -3.43 3.60
N VAL A 10 23.44 -2.93 4.18
CA VAL A 10 22.65 -1.80 3.66
C VAL A 10 23.50 -0.56 3.36
N LYS A 11 24.57 -0.31 4.13
CA LYS A 11 25.52 0.78 3.91
C LYS A 11 26.20 0.77 2.53
N HIS A 12 26.35 -0.40 1.90
CA HIS A 12 26.99 -0.55 0.59
C HIS A 12 26.01 -0.48 -0.58
N TRP A 13 24.70 -0.42 -0.30
CA TRP A 13 23.68 -0.40 -1.33
C TRP A 13 23.80 0.85 -2.21
N GLY A 14 24.19 2.00 -1.64
CA GLY A 14 24.42 3.22 -2.42
C GLY A 14 25.48 3.11 -3.53
N GLY A 15 26.45 2.20 -3.42
CA GLY A 15 27.51 1.99 -4.42
C GLY A 15 27.10 1.06 -5.56
N PHE A 16 26.30 0.02 -5.26
CA PHE A 16 25.77 -0.90 -6.27
C PHE A 16 24.53 -0.36 -6.97
N TYR A 17 23.78 0.51 -6.29
CA TYR A 17 22.44 0.93 -6.70
C TYR A 17 22.30 2.42 -7.00
N LYS A 18 23.41 3.19 -7.01
CA LYS A 18 23.42 4.53 -7.63
C LYS A 18 23.20 4.36 -9.14
N ARG A 19 22.23 5.11 -9.69
CA ARG A 19 21.96 5.19 -11.14
C ARG A 19 23.27 5.54 -11.87
N ALA A 20 23.96 4.54 -12.42
CA ALA A 20 25.00 4.76 -13.41
C ALA A 20 24.34 4.97 -14.76
N LYS A 21 24.69 6.07 -15.44
CA LYS A 21 24.25 6.40 -16.80
C LYS A 21 24.55 5.20 -17.71
N GLY A 22 23.54 4.56 -18.30
CA GLY A 22 23.70 3.50 -19.30
C GLY A 22 23.52 2.06 -18.84
N VAL A 23 23.30 1.78 -17.55
CA VAL A 23 22.97 0.41 -17.07
C VAL A 23 21.46 0.16 -17.23
N LYS A 24 21.08 -0.95 -17.88
CA LYS A 24 19.67 -1.33 -18.13
C LYS A 24 18.85 -1.21 -16.84
N THR A 25 17.88 -0.31 -16.88
CA THR A 25 17.03 0.16 -15.77
C THR A 25 16.11 -0.90 -15.17
N THR A 26 15.89 -2.02 -15.86
CA THR A 26 14.87 -3.02 -15.53
C THR A 26 15.15 -3.84 -14.26
N ALA A 27 16.41 -4.16 -13.97
CA ALA A 27 16.75 -4.95 -12.78
C ALA A 27 16.42 -4.22 -11.48
N TRP A 28 16.60 -2.90 -11.47
CA TRP A 28 16.36 -2.10 -10.27
C TRP A 28 14.88 -1.87 -10.00
N ASP A 29 14.10 -1.68 -11.06
CA ASP A 29 12.66 -1.57 -10.95
C ASP A 29 12.04 -2.91 -10.53
N ALA A 30 12.50 -4.05 -11.08
CA ALA A 30 12.07 -5.38 -10.63
C ALA A 30 12.37 -5.62 -9.15
N LEU A 31 13.56 -5.21 -8.68
CA LEU A 31 13.93 -5.33 -7.27
C LEU A 31 13.07 -4.49 -6.34
N ARG A 32 12.73 -3.27 -6.74
CA ARG A 32 11.82 -2.41 -5.97
C ARG A 32 10.42 -3.00 -5.89
N VAL A 33 9.91 -3.53 -7.00
CA VAL A 33 8.60 -4.19 -7.04
C VAL A 33 8.59 -5.37 -6.08
N GLU A 34 9.59 -6.24 -6.17
CA GLU A 34 9.68 -7.43 -5.32
C GLU A 34 9.79 -7.05 -3.84
N TRP A 35 10.63 -6.06 -3.50
CA TRP A 35 10.70 -5.55 -2.12
C TRP A 35 9.37 -4.97 -1.63
N GLY A 36 8.65 -4.25 -2.50
CA GLY A 36 7.32 -3.72 -2.21
C GLY A 36 6.32 -4.83 -1.91
N ASN A 37 6.32 -5.89 -2.71
CA ASN A 37 5.48 -7.07 -2.53
C ASN A 37 5.76 -7.78 -1.20
N TRP A 38 7.05 -8.03 -0.89
CA TRP A 38 7.45 -8.60 0.39
C TRP A 38 7.01 -7.76 1.59
N LYS A 39 7.11 -6.43 1.47
CA LYS A 39 6.64 -5.51 2.51
C LYS A 39 5.14 -5.66 2.75
N PHE A 40 4.32 -5.87 1.72
CA PHE A 40 2.89 -6.09 1.89
C PHE A 40 2.59 -7.40 2.60
N ILE A 41 3.23 -8.51 2.18
CA ILE A 41 3.03 -9.82 2.83
C ILE A 41 3.49 -9.78 4.28
N ALA A 42 4.65 -9.18 4.58
CA ALA A 42 5.17 -9.09 5.94
C ALA A 42 4.23 -8.28 6.85
N LYS A 43 3.70 -7.16 6.36
CA LYS A 43 2.72 -6.36 7.10
C LYS A 43 1.42 -7.13 7.32
N GLU A 44 0.95 -7.86 6.32
CA GLU A 44 -0.26 -8.66 6.46
C GLU A 44 -0.07 -9.79 7.47
N ARG A 45 1.06 -10.49 7.41
CA ARG A 45 1.42 -11.54 8.36
C ARG A 45 1.43 -11.05 9.81
N GLN A 46 1.86 -9.82 10.07
CA GLN A 46 1.87 -9.22 11.41
C GLN A 46 0.46 -8.98 11.98
N ARG A 47 -0.59 -8.98 11.16
CA ARG A 47 -1.98 -8.86 11.63
C ARG A 47 -2.52 -10.16 12.23
N TYR A 48 -1.86 -11.28 11.97
CA TYR A 48 -2.25 -12.59 12.47
C TYR A 48 -1.42 -12.96 13.70
N PRO A 49 -2.04 -13.52 14.75
CA PRO A 49 -1.35 -13.87 15.99
C PRO A 49 -0.26 -14.93 15.75
N ASP A 50 -0.49 -15.86 14.83
CA ASP A 50 0.40 -16.97 14.55
C ASP A 50 0.41 -17.35 13.05
N THR A 51 1.32 -18.26 12.70
CA THR A 51 1.52 -18.68 11.31
C THR A 51 0.38 -19.56 10.79
N ALA A 52 -0.26 -20.36 11.63
CA ALA A 52 -1.38 -21.20 11.24
C ALA A 52 -2.61 -20.33 10.91
N SER A 53 -2.89 -19.32 11.72
CA SER A 53 -3.94 -18.33 11.47
C SER A 53 -3.75 -17.60 10.13
N PHE A 54 -2.51 -17.19 9.82
CA PHE A 54 -2.19 -16.61 8.52
C PHE A 54 -2.48 -17.59 7.36
N TRP A 55 -1.98 -18.82 7.44
CA TRP A 55 -2.22 -19.79 6.36
C TRP A 55 -3.67 -20.22 6.26
N HIS A 56 -4.42 -20.26 7.36
CA HIS A 56 -5.85 -20.50 7.34
C HIS A 56 -6.59 -19.41 6.54
N ALA A 57 -6.20 -18.14 6.70
CA ALA A 57 -6.75 -17.03 5.91
C ALA A 57 -6.32 -17.07 4.44
N PHE A 58 -5.12 -17.58 4.15
CA PHE A 58 -4.55 -17.69 2.80
C PHE A 58 -4.45 -19.14 2.32
N SER A 59 -5.55 -19.88 2.47
CA SER A 59 -5.74 -21.21 1.87
C SER A 59 -7.11 -21.30 1.21
N ASP A 60 -7.23 -22.21 0.25
CA ASP A 60 -8.53 -22.51 -0.35
C ASP A 60 -9.41 -23.36 0.59
N ARG A 61 -10.63 -23.66 0.14
CA ARG A 61 -11.60 -24.46 0.90
C ARG A 61 -11.11 -25.89 1.22
N ASN A 62 -10.12 -26.39 0.49
CA ASN A 62 -9.53 -27.70 0.69
C ASN A 62 -8.27 -27.64 1.58
N GLY A 63 -7.95 -26.48 2.15
CA GLY A 63 -6.77 -26.26 2.97
C GLY A 63 -5.47 -26.14 2.18
N LYS A 64 -5.53 -26.03 0.84
CA LYS A 64 -4.34 -25.79 0.03
C LYS A 64 -3.96 -24.33 0.12
N ARG A 65 -2.72 -24.09 0.56
CA ARG A 65 -2.14 -22.74 0.68
C ARG A 65 -2.13 -22.02 -0.67
N PHE A 66 -2.46 -20.73 -0.62
CA PHE A 66 -2.34 -19.85 -1.77
C PHE A 66 -0.87 -19.69 -2.20
N SER A 67 -0.66 -19.59 -3.51
CA SER A 67 0.62 -19.19 -4.07
C SER A 67 0.95 -17.73 -3.73
N TYR A 68 2.22 -17.36 -3.89
CA TYR A 68 2.70 -15.99 -3.68
C TYR A 68 1.84 -14.94 -4.40
N GLN A 69 1.54 -15.15 -5.68
CA GLN A 69 0.73 -14.20 -6.45
C GLN A 69 -0.73 -14.14 -5.96
N GLN A 70 -1.31 -15.27 -5.54
CA GLN A 70 -2.67 -15.30 -4.98
C GLN A 70 -2.76 -14.54 -3.66
N ILE A 71 -1.73 -14.66 -2.81
CA ILE A 71 -1.64 -13.88 -1.56
C ILE A 71 -1.57 -12.38 -1.88
N LEU A 72 -0.69 -11.98 -2.81
CA LEU A 72 -0.56 -10.58 -3.22
C LEU A 72 -1.86 -10.02 -3.79
N ASN A 73 -2.55 -10.77 -4.65
CA ASN A 73 -3.82 -10.37 -5.22
C ASN A 73 -4.89 -10.21 -4.14
N SER A 74 -4.99 -11.16 -3.20
CA SER A 74 -5.92 -11.08 -2.08
C SER A 74 -5.65 -9.87 -1.18
N ILE A 75 -4.38 -9.59 -0.86
CA ILE A 75 -3.99 -8.39 -0.10
C ILE A 75 -4.35 -7.11 -0.88
N ALA A 76 -4.12 -7.10 -2.20
CA ALA A 76 -4.48 -5.95 -3.04
C ALA A 76 -6.00 -5.72 -3.04
N GLU A 77 -6.80 -6.77 -3.21
CA GLU A 77 -8.27 -6.70 -3.15
C GLU A 77 -8.77 -6.19 -1.80
N GLN A 78 -8.23 -6.72 -0.69
CA GLN A 78 -8.55 -6.24 0.66
C GLN A 78 -8.25 -4.75 0.83
N ARG A 79 -7.12 -4.27 0.28
CA ARG A 79 -6.76 -2.85 0.33
C ARG A 79 -7.70 -1.99 -0.50
N THR A 80 -8.06 -2.42 -1.71
CA THR A 80 -9.02 -1.73 -2.56
C THR A 80 -10.40 -1.68 -1.90
N SER A 81 -10.86 -2.77 -1.32
CA SER A 81 -12.14 -2.83 -0.60
C SER A 81 -12.15 -1.91 0.62
N ALA A 82 -11.09 -1.94 1.44
CA ALA A 82 -10.95 -1.03 2.57
C ALA A 82 -10.88 0.44 2.12
N ALA A 83 -10.22 0.73 0.99
CA ALA A 83 -10.16 2.06 0.43
C ALA A 83 -11.53 2.55 -0.04
N ALA A 84 -12.31 1.70 -0.70
CA ALA A 84 -13.68 2.00 -1.10
C ALA A 84 -14.59 2.26 0.11
N GLN A 85 -14.46 1.45 1.16
CA GLN A 85 -15.23 1.63 2.40
C GLN A 85 -14.87 2.95 3.09
N ASP A 86 -13.59 3.27 3.22
CA ASP A 86 -13.13 4.53 3.81
C ASP A 86 -13.58 5.75 2.99
N ALA A 87 -13.53 5.66 1.66
CA ALA A 87 -14.02 6.71 0.78
C ALA A 87 -15.53 6.90 0.90
N ASN A 88 -16.29 5.81 1.01
CA ASN A 88 -17.73 5.87 1.26
C ASN A 88 -18.03 6.51 2.62
N ASN A 89 -17.32 6.10 3.69
CA ASN A 89 -17.47 6.69 5.02
C ASN A 89 -17.19 8.20 5.01
N ALA A 90 -16.14 8.63 4.30
CA ALA A 90 -15.84 10.05 4.13
C ALA A 90 -16.97 10.79 3.41
N ARG A 91 -17.50 10.22 2.31
CA ARG A 91 -18.64 10.81 1.60
C ARG A 91 -19.86 10.91 2.51
N THR A 92 -20.21 9.86 3.25
CA THR A 92 -21.33 9.89 4.21
C THR A 92 -21.12 10.94 5.29
N PHE A 93 -19.92 11.03 5.87
CA PHE A 93 -19.61 11.99 6.93
C PHE A 93 -19.77 13.44 6.49
N PHE A 94 -19.41 13.77 5.24
CA PHE A 94 -19.55 15.12 4.68
C PHE A 94 -20.82 15.31 3.85
N GLY A 95 -21.84 14.46 4.02
CA GLY A 95 -23.14 14.61 3.36
C GLY A 95 -23.07 14.51 1.82
N GLY A 96 -22.16 13.69 1.31
CA GLY A 96 -21.90 13.52 -0.12
C GLY A 96 -20.98 14.59 -0.72
N ASN A 97 -20.61 15.63 0.03
CA ASN A 97 -19.78 16.72 -0.45
C ASN A 97 -18.38 16.70 0.18
N LEU A 98 -17.41 16.10 -0.50
CA LEU A 98 -16.00 16.11 -0.06
C LEU A 98 -15.35 17.50 -0.10
N ASP A 99 -16.04 18.51 -0.64
CA ASP A 99 -15.61 19.91 -0.61
C ASP A 99 -16.23 20.72 0.53
N HIS A 100 -16.90 20.05 1.48
CA HIS A 100 -17.53 20.70 2.62
C HIS A 100 -16.50 21.54 3.41
N PRO A 101 -16.85 22.73 3.94
CA PRO A 101 -15.93 23.56 4.72
C PRO A 101 -15.25 22.82 5.89
N LEU A 102 -15.97 21.88 6.51
CA LEU A 102 -15.44 21.01 7.57
C LEU A 102 -14.36 20.02 7.09
N ALA A 103 -14.32 19.68 5.79
CA ALA A 103 -13.25 18.88 5.23
C ALA A 103 -11.92 19.66 5.15
N GLN A 104 -11.98 21.01 5.22
CA GLN A 104 -10.82 21.91 5.23
C GLN A 104 -9.85 21.64 4.06
N GLY A 105 -10.40 21.32 2.89
CA GLY A 105 -9.61 21.04 1.70
C GLY A 105 -8.80 19.73 1.73
N ALA A 106 -9.02 18.83 2.71
CA ALA A 106 -8.29 17.56 2.82
C ALA A 106 -8.44 16.66 1.58
N PHE A 107 -9.56 16.79 0.87
CA PHE A 107 -9.82 16.07 -0.36
C PHE A 107 -9.42 16.86 -1.61
N ARG A 108 -8.59 17.90 -1.48
CA ARG A 108 -8.08 18.67 -2.63
C ARG A 108 -6.61 18.39 -2.86
N TYR A 109 -6.19 18.42 -4.12
CA TYR A 109 -4.78 18.39 -4.51
C TYR A 109 -4.47 19.46 -5.55
N ALA A 110 -3.26 19.99 -5.51
CA ALA A 110 -2.77 20.94 -6.50
C ALA A 110 -2.20 20.19 -7.71
N LYS A 111 -2.53 20.66 -8.92
CA LYS A 111 -1.86 20.27 -10.16
C LYS A 111 -1.59 21.53 -10.97
N GLY A 112 -0.33 21.97 -10.94
CA GLY A 112 0.05 23.30 -11.43
C GLY A 112 -0.53 24.39 -10.53
N SER A 113 -1.14 25.41 -11.12
CA SER A 113 -1.82 26.51 -10.41
C SER A 113 -3.27 26.22 -10.03
N LYS A 114 -3.79 25.04 -10.38
CA LYS A 114 -5.20 24.68 -10.18
C LYS A 114 -5.36 23.67 -9.04
N MET A 115 -6.41 23.86 -8.25
CA MET A 115 -6.85 22.91 -7.22
C MET A 115 -7.92 21.99 -7.78
N TYR A 116 -7.79 20.69 -7.51
CA TYR A 116 -8.70 19.64 -7.96
C TYR A 116 -9.22 18.86 -6.78
N LEU A 117 -10.48 18.44 -6.83
CA LEU A 117 -11.08 17.56 -5.84
C LEU A 117 -10.72 16.10 -6.13
N LEU A 118 -10.44 15.34 -5.08
CA LEU A 118 -10.18 13.92 -5.13
C LEU A 118 -11.48 13.17 -5.40
N SER A 119 -11.50 12.46 -6.52
CA SER A 119 -12.67 11.67 -6.96
C SER A 119 -12.48 10.16 -6.79
N LYS A 120 -11.22 9.68 -6.78
CA LYS A 120 -10.89 8.26 -6.67
C LYS A 120 -10.77 7.81 -5.21
N ASP A 121 -11.32 6.64 -4.90
CA ASP A 121 -11.36 6.09 -3.53
C ASP A 121 -9.98 5.99 -2.88
N ASP A 122 -8.98 5.46 -3.60
CA ASP A 122 -7.59 5.37 -3.12
C ASP A 122 -7.01 6.73 -2.74
N ALA A 123 -7.38 7.78 -3.47
CA ALA A 123 -6.88 9.12 -3.22
C ALA A 123 -7.60 9.77 -2.03
N VAL A 124 -8.91 9.53 -1.89
CA VAL A 124 -9.71 9.96 -0.72
C VAL A 124 -9.16 9.36 0.59
N VAL A 125 -8.66 8.12 0.55
CA VAL A 125 -8.01 7.46 1.71
C VAL A 125 -6.67 8.09 2.08
N VAL A 126 -5.84 8.44 1.08
CA VAL A 126 -4.56 9.14 1.31
C VAL A 126 -4.80 10.55 1.84
N GLY A 127 -5.90 11.19 1.42
CA GLY A 127 -6.36 12.52 1.84
C GLY A 127 -7.01 12.63 3.22
N SER A 128 -6.44 11.99 4.25
CA SER A 128 -6.67 12.40 5.66
C SER A 128 -7.89 11.82 6.42
N PHE A 129 -8.61 10.81 5.93
CA PHE A 129 -9.70 10.20 6.73
C PHE A 129 -9.18 9.39 7.94
N ARG A 130 -8.22 8.48 7.74
CA ARG A 130 -7.64 7.66 8.83
C ARG A 130 -6.86 8.48 9.88
N GLN A 131 -6.22 9.58 9.49
CA GLN A 131 -5.51 10.46 10.42
C GLN A 131 -6.44 11.27 11.32
N ARG A 132 -7.71 11.48 10.94
CA ARG A 132 -8.67 12.28 11.71
C ARG A 132 -9.50 11.46 12.69
N LEU A 133 -9.81 10.19 12.40
CA LEU A 133 -10.51 9.32 13.36
C LEU A 133 -9.70 9.07 14.65
N GLY A 134 -8.37 9.05 14.57
CA GLY A 134 -7.51 8.91 15.76
C GLY A 134 -7.30 10.19 16.58
N ARG A 135 -7.90 11.33 16.18
CA ARG A 135 -7.68 12.64 16.81
C ARG A 135 -8.92 13.24 17.46
N GLN A 136 -10.05 12.53 17.45
CA GLN A 136 -11.30 12.91 18.12
C GLN A 136 -11.74 11.89 19.18
N GLY A 137 -10.82 11.09 19.71
CA GLY A 137 -11.02 10.28 20.91
C GLY A 137 -10.57 11.02 22.16
#